data_AF-A0AB33IQG8-F1
#
_entry.id   AF-A0AB33IQG8-F1
#
_cell.length_a   1.000
_cell.length_b   1.000
_cell.length_c   1.000
_cell.angle_alpha   90.00
_cell.angle_beta   90.00
_cell.angle_gamma   90.00
#
_symmetry.space_group_name_H-M   'P 1'
#
loop_
_entity.id
_entity.type
_entity.pdbx_description
1 polymer ?
#
loop_
_entity_poly.entity_id
_entity_poly.type
_entity_poly.pdbx_seq_one_letter_code
_entity_poly.pdbx_strand_id
1 'polypeptide(L)'
;MEEKQKLLIQLVMELGKFFMTCDGDVDNREVKFIQDYTIQLVKQGVVTEEQLQVIKTTIAENLTIDYLIAQTNNLLTYATEEERESLLSELSSFIQHVIMADEVIHPKEDEYYKKWKNAITL
;
A
#
# COMPACT_ATOMS: atom_id res chain seq x y z
N MET A 1 16.24 -5.70 9.72
CA MET A 1 15.06 -5.85 8.83
C MET A 1 15.59 -6.11 7.44
N GLU A 2 15.07 -7.12 6.75
CA GLU A 2 15.45 -7.37 5.35
C GLU A 2 14.92 -6.24 4.46
N GLU A 3 15.69 -5.82 3.46
CA GLU A 3 15.37 -4.65 2.62
C GLU A 3 14.01 -4.82 1.91
N LYS A 4 13.72 -6.03 1.41
CA LYS A 4 12.42 -6.40 0.81
C LYS A 4 11.26 -6.16 1.76
N GLN A 5 11.40 -6.54 3.03
CA GLN A 5 10.36 -6.40 4.04
C GLN A 5 10.10 -4.92 4.37
N LYS A 6 11.16 -4.12 4.49
CA LYS A 6 11.05 -2.68 4.69
C LYS A 6 10.31 -2.01 3.53
N LEU A 7 10.71 -2.32 2.29
CA LEU A 7 10.10 -1.78 1.08
C LEU A 7 8.62 -2.18 0.97
N LEU A 8 8.28 -3.41 1.31
CA LEU A 8 6.88 -3.87 1.32
C LEU A 8 6.03 -3.06 2.30
N ILE A 9 6.47 -2.92 3.55
CA ILE A 9 5.70 -2.19 4.57
C ILE A 9 5.57 -0.72 4.17
N GLN A 10 6.66 -0.10 3.70
CA GLN A 10 6.64 1.28 3.23
C GLN A 10 5.65 1.45 2.08
N LEU A 11 5.71 0.58 1.06
CA LEU A 11 4.82 0.63 -0.10
C LEU A 11 3.36 0.47 0.32
N VAL A 12 3.04 -0.45 1.22
CA VAL A 12 1.67 -0.64 1.70
C VAL A 12 1.14 0.61 2.41
N MET A 13 1.96 1.25 3.23
CA MET A 13 1.56 2.48 3.91
C MET A 13 1.40 3.66 2.95
N GLU A 14 2.26 3.76 1.94
CA GLU A 14 2.18 4.77 0.89
C GLU A 14 0.95 4.56 -0.01
N LEU A 15 0.66 3.31 -0.42
CA LEU A 15 -0.56 2.96 -1.14
C LEU A 15 -1.80 3.35 -0.34
N GLY A 16 -1.86 2.96 0.94
CA GLY A 16 -2.98 3.30 1.82
C GLY A 16 -3.18 4.81 1.92
N LYS A 17 -2.11 5.57 2.19
CA LYS A 17 -2.16 7.03 2.29
C LYS A 17 -2.62 7.69 0.99
N PHE A 18 -2.14 7.20 -0.15
CA PHE A 18 -2.50 7.75 -1.45
C PHE A 18 -3.97 7.49 -1.76
N PHE A 19 -4.44 6.25 -1.66
CA PHE A 19 -5.81 5.90 -2.05
C PHE A 19 -6.85 6.58 -1.16
N MET A 20 -6.62 6.62 0.16
CA MET A 20 -7.45 7.35 1.14
C MET A 20 -7.56 8.87 0.88
N THR A 21 -6.66 9.46 0.08
CA THR A 21 -6.64 10.92 -0.14
C THR A 21 -6.86 11.32 -1.60
N CYS A 22 -6.92 10.35 -2.52
CA CYS A 22 -6.86 10.63 -3.95
C CYS A 22 -8.18 11.19 -4.52
N ASP A 23 -9.30 10.90 -3.86
CA ASP A 23 -10.62 11.41 -4.18
C ASP A 23 -10.84 12.85 -3.64
N GLY A 24 -10.16 13.20 -2.55
CA GLY A 24 -10.22 14.47 -1.84
C GLY A 24 -11.10 14.44 -0.58
N ASP A 25 -11.62 13.28 -0.19
CA ASP A 25 -12.46 13.08 1.00
C ASP A 25 -11.90 11.94 1.85
N VAL A 26 -11.32 12.28 3.00
CA VAL A 26 -10.68 11.27 3.86
C VAL A 26 -11.72 10.74 4.85
N ASP A 27 -12.12 9.47 4.73
CA ASP A 27 -13.01 8.85 5.69
C ASP A 27 -12.24 8.27 6.88
N ASN A 28 -12.75 8.49 8.10
CA ASN A 28 -12.17 7.92 9.32
C ASN A 28 -12.11 6.38 9.31
N ARG A 29 -12.95 5.71 8.52
CA ARG A 29 -12.98 4.26 8.32
C ARG A 29 -11.75 3.77 7.56
N GLU A 30 -11.31 4.50 6.54
CA GLU A 30 -10.09 4.21 5.77
C GLU A 30 -8.85 4.44 6.63
N VAL A 31 -8.83 5.55 7.38
CA VAL A 31 -7.76 5.85 8.35
C VAL A 31 -7.65 4.71 9.36
N LYS A 32 -8.79 4.27 9.91
CA LYS A 32 -8.84 3.17 10.87
C LYS A 32 -8.36 1.87 10.26
N PHE A 33 -8.75 1.55 9.02
CA PHE A 33 -8.28 0.35 8.33
C PHE A 33 -6.75 0.31 8.23
N ILE A 34 -6.12 1.41 7.81
CA ILE A 34 -4.65 1.49 7.71
C ILE A 34 -4.00 1.36 9.10
N GLN A 35 -4.56 2.02 10.11
CA GLN A 35 -4.07 1.91 11.49
C GLN A 35 -4.16 0.47 12.01
N ASP A 36 -5.32 -0.17 11.88
CA ASP A 36 -5.56 -1.54 12.31
C ASP A 36 -4.63 -2.52 11.58
N TYR A 37 -4.43 -2.33 10.27
CA TYR A 37 -3.47 -3.10 9.49
C TYR A 37 -2.04 -2.96 10.03
N THR A 38 -1.57 -1.75 10.28
CA THR A 38 -0.20 -1.54 10.82
C THR A 38 -0.03 -2.10 12.24
N ILE A 39 -1.08 -2.05 13.07
CA ILE A 39 -1.08 -2.68 14.41
C ILE A 39 -1.01 -4.20 14.28
N GLN A 40 -1.72 -4.79 13.33
CA GLN A 40 -1.67 -6.24 13.09
C GLN A 40 -0.28 -6.70 12.66
N LEU A 41 0.42 -5.94 11.81
CA LEU A 41 1.81 -6.25 11.42
C LEU A 41 2.75 -6.30 12.64
N VAL A 42 2.58 -5.39 13.61
CA VAL A 42 3.36 -5.41 14.85
C VAL A 42 2.99 -6.61 15.72
N LYS A 43 1.69 -6.89 15.88
CA LYS A 43 1.20 -8.03 16.67
C LYS A 43 1.65 -9.38 16.12
N GLN A 44 1.75 -9.51 14.81
CA GLN A 44 2.22 -10.72 14.13
C GLN A 44 3.76 -10.85 14.16
N GLY A 45 4.46 -9.86 14.72
CA GLY A 45 5.93 -9.87 14.77
C GLY A 45 6.60 -9.64 13.42
N VAL A 46 5.84 -9.16 12.42
CA VAL A 46 6.41 -8.80 11.12
C VAL A 46 7.37 -7.63 11.28
N VAL A 47 7.03 -6.68 12.15
CA VAL A 47 7.80 -5.45 12.35
C VAL A 47 7.71 -5.01 13.80
N THR A 48 8.78 -4.46 14.38
CA THR A 48 8.72 -3.88 15.73
C THR A 48 8.08 -2.50 15.69
N GLU A 49 7.54 -2.03 16.82
CA GLU A 49 6.97 -0.68 16.90
C GLU A 49 8.00 0.40 16.50
N GLU A 50 9.26 0.25 16.92
CA GLU A 50 10.36 1.14 16.53
C GLU A 50 10.58 1.17 15.02
N GLN A 51 10.65 -0.01 14.38
CA GLN A 51 10.80 -0.12 12.93
C GLN A 51 9.63 0.50 12.18
N LEU A 52 8.39 0.30 12.66
CA LEU A 52 7.20 0.91 12.09
C LEU A 52 7.26 2.45 12.18
N GLN A 53 7.71 3.00 13.31
CA GLN A 53 7.87 4.45 13.46
C GLN A 53 8.93 5.02 12.52
N VAL A 54 10.05 4.32 12.34
CA VAL A 54 11.07 4.71 11.34
C VAL A 54 10.48 4.69 9.93
N ILE A 55 9.68 3.68 9.58
CA ILE A 55 9.04 3.62 8.25
C ILE A 55 8.04 4.77 8.08
N LYS A 56 7.25 5.09 9.12
CA LYS A 56 6.29 6.21 9.10
C LYS A 56 6.96 7.55 8.79
N THR A 57 8.16 7.79 9.31
CA THR A 57 8.90 9.05 9.05
C THR A 57 9.54 9.10 7.66
N THR A 58 9.65 7.97 6.96
CA THR A 58 10.18 7.92 5.59
C THR A 58 9.11 7.97 4.49
N ILE A 59 7.83 7.91 4.86
CA ILE A 59 6.72 8.00 3.90
C ILE A 59 6.77 9.34 3.17
N ALA A 60 6.75 9.30 1.85
CA ALA A 60 6.75 10.52 1.05
C ALA A 60 5.51 11.38 1.35
N GLU A 61 5.71 12.70 1.42
CA GLU A 61 4.62 13.66 1.64
C GLU A 61 3.71 13.77 0.42
N ASN A 62 4.31 13.88 -0.77
CA ASN A 62 3.63 14.07 -2.05
C ASN A 62 3.64 12.76 -2.85
N LEU A 63 2.67 11.89 -2.58
CA LEU A 63 2.52 10.62 -3.28
C LEU A 63 1.82 10.84 -4.63
N THR A 64 2.33 10.17 -5.66
CA THR A 64 1.70 10.10 -6.98
C THR A 64 1.54 8.65 -7.40
N ILE A 65 0.56 8.39 -8.27
CA ILE A 65 0.36 7.03 -8.78
C ILE A 65 1.59 6.51 -9.54
N ASP A 66 2.29 7.37 -10.28
CA ASP A 66 3.50 6.99 -11.03
C ASP A 66 4.65 6.62 -10.09
N TYR A 67 4.78 7.34 -8.96
CA TYR A 67 5.73 6.98 -7.90
C TYR A 67 5.41 5.61 -7.31
N LEU A 68 4.13 5.35 -6.99
CA LEU A 68 3.70 4.08 -6.40
C LEU A 68 3.90 2.89 -7.36
N ILE A 69 3.66 3.10 -8.66
CA ILE A 69 3.98 2.11 -9.70
C ILE A 69 5.48 1.83 -9.72
N ALA A 70 6.32 2.86 -9.68
CA ALA A 70 7.77 2.70 -9.65
C ALA A 70 8.25 1.94 -8.39
N GLN A 71 7.69 2.26 -7.21
CA GLN A 71 8.01 1.54 -5.97
C GLN A 71 7.52 0.08 -6.00
N THR A 72 6.35 -0.17 -6.57
CA THR A 72 5.83 -1.54 -6.76
C THR A 72 6.77 -2.34 -7.66
N ASN A 73 7.19 -1.78 -8.80
CA ASN A 73 8.15 -2.42 -9.69
C ASN A 73 9.52 -2.64 -9.03
N ASN A 74 9.99 -1.68 -8.23
CA ASN A 74 11.22 -1.83 -7.45
C ASN A 74 11.12 -3.01 -6.47
N LEU A 75 10.01 -3.13 -5.73
CA LEU A 75 9.77 -4.25 -4.81
C LEU A 75 9.79 -5.60 -5.54
N LEU A 76 9.19 -5.68 -6.73
CA LEU A 76 9.15 -6.90 -7.55
C LEU A 76 10.54 -7.36 -8.04
N THR A 77 11.55 -6.47 -8.05
CA THR A 77 12.93 -6.87 -8.35
C THR A 77 13.55 -7.77 -7.27
N TYR A 78 13.00 -7.75 -6.05
CA TYR A 78 13.40 -8.59 -4.92
C TYR A 78 12.55 -9.86 -4.78
N ALA A 79 11.54 -10.04 -5.63
CA ALA A 79 10.65 -11.19 -5.61
C ALA A 79 11.04 -12.20 -6.71
N THR A 80 11.02 -13.49 -6.38
CA THR A 80 11.08 -14.55 -7.38
C THR A 80 9.82 -14.52 -8.25
N GLU A 81 9.87 -15.16 -9.42
CA GLU A 81 8.72 -15.18 -10.34
C GLU A 81 7.47 -15.79 -9.70
N GLU A 82 7.64 -16.83 -8.87
CA GLU A 82 6.56 -17.45 -8.09
C GLU A 82 5.99 -16.52 -7.00
N GLU A 83 6.83 -15.71 -6.36
CA GLU A 83 6.39 -14.76 -5.34
C GLU A 83 5.66 -13.54 -5.94
N ARG A 84 5.97 -13.15 -7.18
CA ARG A 84 5.43 -11.93 -7.80
C ARG A 84 3.91 -11.96 -7.90
N GLU A 85 3.34 -13.06 -8.37
CA GLU A 85 1.88 -13.18 -8.51
C GLU A 85 1.18 -13.07 -7.16
N SER A 86 1.70 -13.78 -6.15
CA SER A 86 1.16 -13.73 -4.79
C SER A 86 1.26 -12.32 -4.20
N LEU A 87 2.42 -11.67 -4.35
CA LEU A 87 2.64 -10.32 -3.85
C LEU A 87 1.73 -9.29 -4.53
N LEU A 88 1.57 -9.37 -5.85
CA LEU A 88 0.68 -8.50 -6.61
C LEU A 88 -0.79 -8.70 -6.22
N SER A 89 -1.20 -9.95 -6.00
CA SER A 89 -2.55 -10.29 -5.52
C SER A 89 -2.82 -9.68 -4.15
N GLU A 90 -1.87 -9.82 -3.20
CA GLU A 90 -1.99 -9.24 -1.86
C GLU A 90 -2.04 -7.71 -1.89
N LEU A 91 -1.15 -7.06 -2.66
CA LEU A 91 -1.18 -5.60 -2.82
C LEU A 91 -2.49 -5.12 -3.47
N SER A 92 -2.98 -5.84 -4.48
CA SER A 92 -4.27 -5.53 -5.11
C SER A 92 -5.42 -5.67 -4.12
N SER A 93 -5.44 -6.75 -3.32
CA SER A 93 -6.47 -6.96 -2.29
C SER A 93 -6.41 -5.88 -1.22
N PHE A 94 -5.21 -5.46 -0.81
CA PHE A 94 -5.04 -4.37 0.13
C PHE A 94 -5.63 -3.06 -0.41
N ILE A 95 -5.29 -2.66 -1.64
CA ILE A 95 -5.82 -1.42 -2.24
C ILE A 95 -7.34 -1.48 -2.32
N GLN A 96 -7.90 -2.61 -2.76
CA GLN A 96 -9.35 -2.81 -2.81
C GLN A 96 -10.01 -2.66 -1.44
N HIS A 97 -9.42 -3.19 -0.38
CA HIS A 97 -9.95 -3.02 0.97
C HIS A 97 -9.90 -1.57 1.46
N VAL A 98 -8.90 -0.79 1.06
CA VAL A 98 -8.83 0.65 1.38
C VAL A 98 -10.00 1.38 0.71
N ILE A 99 -10.12 1.31 -0.62
CA ILE A 99 -11.12 2.05 -1.41
C ILE A 99 -12.56 1.55 -1.23
N MET A 100 -12.75 0.45 -0.49
CA MET A 100 -14.08 -0.10 -0.16
C MET A 100 -14.41 0.05 1.32
N ALA A 101 -13.51 0.61 2.14
CA ALA A 101 -13.68 0.68 3.59
C ALA A 101 -14.88 1.53 4.01
N ASP A 102 -15.27 2.47 3.16
CA ASP A 102 -16.37 3.40 3.36
C ASP A 102 -17.69 2.97 2.67
N GLU A 103 -17.66 1.82 1.98
CA GLU A 103 -18.72 1.23 1.13
C GLU A 103 -19.00 1.99 -0.18
N VAL A 104 -18.19 2.98 -0.56
CA VAL A 104 -18.36 3.78 -1.78
C VAL A 104 -17.04 3.93 -2.53
N ILE A 105 -16.93 3.27 -3.69
CA ILE A 105 -15.75 3.46 -4.55
C ILE A 105 -15.91 4.75 -5.35
N HIS A 106 -15.06 5.74 -5.10
CA HIS A 106 -15.01 6.98 -5.85
C HIS A 106 -14.41 6.77 -7.26
N PRO A 107 -14.89 7.51 -8.30
CA PRO A 107 -14.38 7.35 -9.66
C PRO A 107 -12.87 7.54 -9.81
N LYS A 108 -12.26 8.41 -8.99
CA LYS A 108 -10.82 8.65 -8.98
C LYS A 108 -10.03 7.48 -8.39
N GLU A 109 -10.55 6.84 -7.33
CA GLU A 109 -9.94 5.66 -6.74
C GLU A 109 -9.92 4.50 -7.73
N ASP A 110 -11.05 4.26 -8.40
CA ASP A 110 -11.17 3.25 -9.45
C ASP A 110 -10.24 3.57 -10.64
N GLU A 111 -10.15 4.83 -11.06
CA GLU A 111 -9.22 5.28 -12.10
C GLU A 111 -7.76 4.97 -11.72
N TYR A 112 -7.33 5.38 -10.53
CA TYR A 112 -5.95 5.15 -10.08
C TYR A 112 -5.65 3.69 -9.81
N TYR A 113 -6.61 2.92 -9.28
CA TYR A 113 -6.46 1.49 -9.08
C TYR A 113 -6.28 0.77 -10.43
N LYS A 114 -7.08 1.11 -11.44
CA LYS A 114 -6.91 0.59 -12.81
C LYS A 114 -5.56 0.99 -13.39
N LYS A 115 -5.13 2.23 -13.21
CA LYS A 115 -3.83 2.70 -13.70
C LYS A 115 -2.68 1.92 -13.05
N TRP A 116 -2.71 1.74 -11.73
CA TRP A 116 -1.73 0.92 -11.01
C TRP A 116 -1.74 -0.52 -11.51
N LYS A 117 -2.91 -1.15 -11.56
CA LYS A 117 -3.09 -2.54 -11.98
C LYS A 117 -2.54 -2.77 -13.39
N ASN A 118 -2.90 -1.92 -14.35
CA ASN A 118 -2.46 -2.06 -15.74
C ASN A 118 -0.95 -1.86 -15.91
N ALA A 119 -0.30 -1.08 -15.04
CA ALA A 119 1.13 -0.79 -15.14
C ALA A 119 2.04 -1.87 -14.55
N ILE A 120 1.48 -2.75 -13.70
CA ILE A 120 2.21 -3.81 -13.01
C ILE A 120 1.84 -5.21 -13.52
N THR A 121 0.88 -5.31 -14.46
CA THR A 121 0.59 -6.58 -15.13
C THR A 121 1.68 -6.81 -16.18
N LEU A 122 2.40 -7.93 -16.05
CA LEU A 122 3.30 -8.44 -17.10
C LEU A 122 2.49 -8.99 -18.27
#